data_AF-A0A1Z5KQJ9-F1
#
_entry.id   AF-A0A1Z5KQJ9-F1
#
_cell.length_a   1.000
_cell.length_b   1.000
_cell.length_c   1.000
_cell.angle_alpha   90.00
_cell.angle_beta   90.00
_cell.angle_gamma   90.00
#
_symmetry.space_group_name_H-M   'P 1'
#
loop_
_entity.id
_entity.type
_entity.pdbx_description
1 polymer ?
#
loop_
_entity_poly.entity_id
_entity_poly.type
_entity_poly.pdbx_seq_one_letter_code
_entity_poly.pdbx_strand_id
1 'polypeptide(L)'
;MAEEHQSPEEIEINFRLDEEGRTTTNSSFTAQDIHIHSYEPRSSSANFPEAALDDMLLDCEIADSGLMPRTFWIGVHDKPQFALEQMALDVFHHHVKGTALDDSSTVAGAEWWVQIRPSPEHTGRYAMQGMTEETGITFHWDKDEDLRILCGGNTYIHPHLSTVTYLTDLGAPTLVTDTRIHSLSGEWILPNNTPTSWISWPRRGKHFSFDGRYLHAAPMELMPPGLWEQQLQHSNPDSKASVRRHRRVTFLVNVWLHYKPFYVDRFPMPEKMSGYQDTNKIGLTFGSSPDPVSIITDNKVAKANVTRLTWSMGGGSDDYEEFIHMDIPLPAIQEKREEGGSLQLRFDDPQSILVEKKLRDDSKSADRECETEPSSPTAKRMKTADDDEGDHDEGRQIS
;
A
#
# COMPACT_ATOMS: atom_id res chain seq x y z
N MET A 1 26.27 0.79 -43.56
CA MET A 1 24.90 0.66 -43.04
C MET A 1 24.69 1.88 -42.15
N ALA A 2 23.80 2.79 -42.55
CA ALA A 2 23.48 3.96 -41.74
C ALA A 2 22.49 3.52 -40.66
N GLU A 3 22.83 3.73 -39.40
CA GLU A 3 21.91 3.54 -38.29
C GLU A 3 20.82 4.62 -38.41
N GLU A 4 19.60 4.22 -38.72
CA GLU A 4 18.43 5.08 -38.56
C GLU A 4 18.28 5.39 -37.07
N HIS A 5 18.64 6.61 -36.67
CA HIS A 5 18.22 7.16 -35.39
C HIS A 5 16.71 7.29 -35.39
N GLN A 6 16.02 6.33 -34.77
CA GLN A 6 14.62 6.50 -34.38
C GLN A 6 14.54 7.71 -33.44
N SER A 7 13.76 8.71 -33.84
CA SER A 7 13.43 9.84 -32.99
C SER A 7 12.77 9.34 -31.70
N PRO A 8 13.06 9.94 -30.54
CA PRO A 8 12.41 9.54 -29.29
C PRO A 8 10.90 9.68 -29.42
N GLU A 9 10.18 8.63 -29.02
CA GLU A 9 8.71 8.60 -29.00
C GLU A 9 8.23 9.55 -27.90
N GLU A 10 7.52 10.62 -28.27
CA GLU A 10 6.90 11.54 -27.31
C GLU A 10 5.64 10.88 -26.75
N ILE A 11 5.58 10.74 -25.42
CA ILE A 11 4.40 10.22 -24.71
C ILE A 11 3.66 11.41 -24.11
N GLU A 12 2.43 11.65 -24.56
CA GLU A 12 1.54 12.65 -23.99
C GLU A 12 0.72 12.03 -22.84
N ILE A 13 0.83 12.58 -21.63
CA ILE A 13 0.10 12.10 -20.45
C ILE A 13 -0.97 13.13 -20.09
N ASN A 14 -2.23 12.69 -20.06
CA ASN A 14 -3.38 13.54 -19.81
C ASN A 14 -4.21 13.01 -18.61
N PHE A 15 -4.28 13.79 -17.54
CA PHE A 15 -5.21 13.60 -16.44
C PHE A 15 -5.70 14.96 -15.93
N ARG A 16 -6.81 14.98 -15.21
CA ARG A 16 -7.37 16.19 -14.58
C ARG A 16 -7.45 15.97 -13.09
N LEU A 17 -7.19 17.02 -12.33
CA LEU A 17 -7.30 17.00 -10.88
C LEU A 17 -8.42 17.95 -10.43
N ASP A 18 -9.15 17.57 -9.38
CA ASP A 18 -10.06 18.47 -8.67
C ASP A 18 -9.27 19.49 -7.81
N GLU A 19 -9.99 20.38 -7.10
CA GLU A 19 -9.39 21.39 -6.21
C GLU A 19 -8.55 20.78 -5.07
N GLU A 20 -8.76 19.51 -4.80
CA GLU A 20 -8.10 18.72 -3.77
C GLU A 20 -6.94 17.87 -4.34
N GLY A 21 -6.71 17.86 -5.65
CA GLY A 21 -5.65 17.05 -6.26
C GLY A 21 -6.04 15.60 -6.56
N ARG A 22 -7.33 15.26 -6.64
CA ARG A 22 -7.80 13.91 -7.02
C ARG A 22 -8.15 13.82 -8.49
N THR A 23 -7.92 12.67 -9.10
CA THR A 23 -8.23 12.45 -10.52
C THR A 23 -9.73 12.56 -10.81
N THR A 24 -10.09 13.27 -11.88
CA THR A 24 -11.49 13.55 -12.24
C THR A 24 -11.69 13.62 -13.75
N THR A 25 -12.94 13.58 -14.21
CA THR A 25 -13.31 13.54 -15.63
C THR A 25 -13.76 14.88 -16.23
N ASN A 26 -14.38 15.83 -15.50
CA ASN A 26 -14.94 17.05 -16.14
C ASN A 26 -14.56 18.39 -15.52
N SER A 27 -14.54 19.39 -16.41
CA SER A 27 -14.75 20.82 -16.16
C SER A 27 -16.15 21.19 -15.67
N SER A 28 -17.03 20.22 -15.41
CA SER A 28 -18.40 20.40 -14.88
C SER A 28 -19.00 19.04 -14.51
N PHE A 29 -18.73 18.53 -13.31
CA PHE A 29 -19.38 17.33 -12.79
C PHE A 29 -20.50 17.74 -11.82
N THR A 30 -21.74 17.34 -12.09
CA THR A 30 -22.77 17.29 -11.05
C THR A 30 -22.45 16.09 -10.17
N ALA A 31 -22.37 16.27 -8.85
CA ALA A 31 -21.88 15.31 -7.85
C ALA A 31 -22.67 13.98 -7.70
N GLN A 32 -23.25 13.43 -8.76
CA GLN A 32 -24.19 12.30 -8.73
C GLN A 32 -23.67 10.98 -9.33
N ASP A 33 -22.58 10.95 -10.12
CA ASP A 33 -22.32 9.74 -10.93
C ASP A 33 -21.39 8.69 -10.29
N ILE A 34 -20.34 9.08 -9.56
CA ILE A 34 -19.51 8.19 -8.72
C ILE A 34 -19.17 8.94 -7.43
N HIS A 35 -19.39 8.32 -6.27
CA HIS A 35 -19.00 8.90 -5.00
C HIS A 35 -18.30 7.87 -4.11
N ILE A 36 -17.27 8.37 -3.44
CA ILE A 36 -16.63 7.70 -2.31
C ILE A 36 -17.52 7.89 -1.08
N HIS A 37 -17.81 6.81 -0.35
CA HIS A 37 -18.62 6.86 0.86
C HIS A 37 -18.05 7.82 1.93
N SER A 38 -16.73 7.81 2.13
CA SER A 38 -16.04 8.69 3.07
C SER A 38 -14.53 8.74 2.78
N TYR A 39 -13.95 9.95 2.74
CA TYR A 39 -12.50 10.16 2.76
C TYR A 39 -11.93 10.25 4.18
N GLU A 40 -12.78 10.42 5.19
CA GLU A 40 -12.32 10.45 6.58
C GLU A 40 -11.78 9.08 7.01
N PRO A 41 -10.65 9.05 7.75
CA PRO A 41 -10.11 7.81 8.29
C PRO A 41 -11.11 7.07 9.18
N ARG A 42 -11.42 5.82 8.84
CA ARG A 42 -12.44 5.00 9.52
C ARG A 42 -12.08 3.53 9.54
N SER A 43 -12.47 2.85 10.61
CA SER A 43 -12.33 1.40 10.75
C SER A 43 -13.70 0.71 10.70
N SER A 44 -13.74 -0.45 10.07
CA SER A 44 -14.89 -1.35 10.00
C SER A 44 -14.43 -2.81 10.11
N SER A 45 -15.36 -3.73 10.30
CA SER A 45 -15.07 -5.16 10.21
C SER A 45 -15.16 -5.63 8.75
N ALA A 46 -14.13 -6.31 8.25
CA ALA A 46 -14.11 -7.11 7.04
C ALA A 46 -14.04 -8.60 7.43
N ASN A 47 -15.17 -9.29 7.32
CA ASN A 47 -15.28 -10.68 7.72
C ASN A 47 -14.95 -11.61 6.54
N PHE A 48 -14.20 -12.66 6.84
CA PHE A 48 -13.90 -13.78 5.94
C PHE A 48 -13.94 -15.09 6.76
N PRO A 49 -14.17 -16.25 6.12
CA PRO A 49 -14.28 -17.53 6.83
C PRO A 49 -12.97 -17.92 7.51
N GLU A 50 -13.02 -18.33 8.78
CA GLU A 50 -11.83 -18.81 9.52
C GLU A 50 -11.15 -19.98 8.80
N ALA A 51 -11.95 -20.88 8.22
CA ALA A 51 -11.46 -22.04 7.49
C ALA A 51 -10.62 -21.67 6.25
N ALA A 52 -10.75 -20.43 5.74
CA ALA A 52 -10.00 -19.93 4.60
C ALA A 52 -8.66 -19.30 4.97
N LEU A 53 -8.41 -19.02 6.26
CA LEU A 53 -7.29 -18.17 6.66
C LEU A 53 -5.94 -18.73 6.22
N ASP A 54 -5.69 -20.04 6.37
CA ASP A 54 -4.39 -20.62 6.01
C ASP A 54 -4.10 -20.54 4.51
N ASP A 55 -5.13 -20.74 3.68
CA ASP A 55 -5.02 -20.62 2.23
C ASP A 55 -4.81 -19.16 1.81
N MET A 56 -5.55 -18.23 2.44
CA MET A 56 -5.36 -16.79 2.22
C MET A 56 -3.96 -16.32 2.62
N LEU A 57 -3.41 -16.80 3.73
CA LEU A 57 -2.06 -16.47 4.17
C LEU A 57 -0.99 -17.08 3.25
N LEU A 58 -1.26 -18.24 2.65
CA LEU A 58 -0.39 -18.81 1.62
C LEU A 58 -0.41 -17.95 0.34
N ASP A 59 -1.59 -17.57 -0.14
CA ASP A 59 -1.74 -16.66 -1.29
C ASP A 59 -1.02 -15.33 -1.05
N CYS A 60 -1.08 -14.83 0.18
CA CYS A 60 -0.34 -13.64 0.63
C CYS A 60 1.17 -13.79 0.47
N GLU A 61 1.76 -14.93 0.86
CA GLU A 61 3.20 -15.17 0.67
C GLU A 61 3.59 -15.24 -0.81
N ILE A 62 2.72 -15.82 -1.66
CA ILE A 62 2.96 -15.88 -3.11
C ILE A 62 2.95 -14.45 -3.68
N ALA A 63 1.97 -13.63 -3.31
CA ALA A 63 1.84 -12.26 -3.77
C ALA A 63 2.97 -11.33 -3.26
N ASP A 64 3.44 -11.52 -2.02
CA ASP A 64 4.55 -10.75 -1.42
C ASP A 64 5.94 -11.31 -1.79
N SER A 65 6.02 -12.25 -2.75
CA SER A 65 7.30 -12.78 -3.19
C SER A 65 8.16 -11.69 -3.86
N GLY A 66 9.47 -11.67 -3.56
CA GLY A 66 10.40 -10.73 -4.18
C GLY A 66 10.58 -10.91 -5.69
N LEU A 67 10.07 -12.01 -6.26
CA LEU A 67 10.05 -12.27 -7.70
C LEU A 67 8.80 -11.69 -8.39
N MET A 68 7.80 -11.25 -7.64
CA MET A 68 6.56 -10.70 -8.17
C MET A 68 6.62 -9.16 -8.28
N PRO A 69 5.82 -8.55 -9.19
CA PRO A 69 5.52 -7.12 -9.16
C PRO A 69 5.12 -6.64 -7.76
N ARG A 70 5.35 -5.35 -7.45
CA ARG A 70 5.09 -4.79 -6.12
C ARG A 70 3.59 -4.71 -5.79
N THR A 71 2.80 -4.31 -6.78
CA THR A 71 1.35 -4.15 -6.69
C THR A 71 0.69 -4.73 -7.94
N PHE A 72 -0.62 -4.97 -7.85
CA PHE A 72 -1.40 -5.60 -8.91
C PHE A 72 -2.69 -4.82 -9.16
N TRP A 73 -3.18 -4.83 -10.39
CA TRP A 73 -4.41 -4.15 -10.79
C TRP A 73 -5.56 -5.14 -11.02
N ILE A 74 -6.76 -4.76 -10.59
CA ILE A 74 -8.02 -5.33 -11.09
C ILE A 74 -9.02 -4.21 -11.40
N GLY A 75 -9.51 -4.16 -12.63
CA GLY A 75 -10.54 -3.19 -13.04
C GLY A 75 -11.89 -3.54 -12.42
N VAL A 76 -12.73 -2.54 -12.17
CA VAL A 76 -14.05 -2.73 -11.54
C VAL A 76 -14.97 -3.71 -12.31
N HIS A 77 -14.75 -3.83 -13.62
CA HIS A 77 -15.53 -4.70 -14.52
C HIS A 77 -14.87 -6.06 -14.78
N ASP A 78 -13.66 -6.28 -14.27
CA ASP A 78 -12.95 -7.53 -14.47
C ASP A 78 -13.55 -8.63 -13.61
N LYS A 79 -13.66 -9.84 -14.15
CA LYS A 79 -14.04 -11.02 -13.37
C LYS A 79 -12.85 -11.47 -12.51
N PRO A 80 -12.98 -11.57 -11.17
CA PRO A 80 -11.89 -12.06 -10.33
C PRO A 80 -11.61 -13.54 -10.58
N GLN A 81 -10.33 -13.90 -10.62
CA GLN A 81 -9.83 -15.24 -10.93
C GLN A 81 -9.55 -16.09 -9.68
N PHE A 82 -9.21 -15.45 -8.55
CA PHE A 82 -8.89 -16.07 -7.26
C PHE A 82 -9.33 -15.18 -6.08
N ALA A 83 -9.14 -15.64 -4.85
CA ALA A 83 -9.67 -15.00 -3.65
C ALA A 83 -9.18 -13.55 -3.43
N LEU A 84 -7.88 -13.27 -3.53
CA LEU A 84 -7.36 -11.91 -3.29
C LEU A 84 -7.90 -10.87 -4.29
N GLU A 85 -8.09 -11.24 -5.57
CA GLU A 85 -8.76 -10.36 -6.54
C GLU A 85 -10.22 -10.09 -6.17
N GLN A 86 -10.94 -11.12 -5.69
CA GLN A 86 -12.30 -10.95 -5.18
C GLN A 86 -12.30 -9.98 -3.99
N MET A 87 -11.37 -10.13 -3.05
CA MET A 87 -11.23 -9.23 -1.90
C MET A 87 -10.93 -7.79 -2.32
N ALA A 88 -10.08 -7.57 -3.32
CA ALA A 88 -9.78 -6.25 -3.86
C ALA A 88 -11.04 -5.56 -4.41
N LEU A 89 -11.85 -6.31 -5.19
CA LEU A 89 -13.13 -5.81 -5.69
C LEU A 89 -14.17 -5.60 -4.58
N ASP A 90 -14.19 -6.46 -3.55
CA ASP A 90 -15.07 -6.28 -2.40
C ASP A 90 -14.74 -4.99 -1.65
N VAL A 91 -13.45 -4.66 -1.46
CA VAL A 91 -13.02 -3.37 -0.88
C VAL A 91 -13.45 -2.22 -1.78
N PHE A 92 -13.22 -2.30 -3.09
CA PHE A 92 -13.65 -1.27 -4.04
C PHE A 92 -15.16 -1.01 -3.94
N HIS A 93 -15.98 -2.06 -4.05
CA HIS A 93 -17.44 -1.95 -4.01
C HIS A 93 -17.98 -1.57 -2.64
N HIS A 94 -17.24 -1.82 -1.56
CA HIS A 94 -17.60 -1.31 -0.24
C HIS A 94 -17.54 0.23 -0.20
N HIS A 95 -16.48 0.82 -0.76
CA HIS A 95 -16.21 2.25 -0.65
C HIS A 95 -16.78 3.10 -1.78
N VAL A 96 -16.95 2.53 -2.97
CA VAL A 96 -17.40 3.25 -4.16
C VAL A 96 -18.84 2.87 -4.48
N LYS A 97 -19.67 3.90 -4.68
CA LYS A 97 -21.06 3.77 -5.16
C LYS A 97 -21.30 4.77 -6.28
N GLY A 98 -22.28 4.49 -7.14
CA GLY A 98 -22.71 5.43 -8.18
C GLY A 98 -23.02 4.73 -9.51
N THR A 99 -23.83 5.39 -10.34
CA THR A 99 -24.34 4.84 -11.60
C THR A 99 -23.32 4.86 -12.73
N ALA A 100 -22.29 5.72 -12.68
CA ALA A 100 -21.24 5.71 -13.71
C ALA A 100 -20.27 4.51 -13.57
N LEU A 101 -20.35 3.75 -12.48
CA LEU A 101 -19.70 2.44 -12.43
C LEU A 101 -20.32 1.44 -13.39
N ASP A 102 -21.56 1.64 -13.86
CA ASP A 102 -22.20 0.74 -14.84
C ASP A 102 -21.67 0.95 -16.27
N ASP A 103 -20.94 2.05 -16.51
CA ASP A 103 -20.31 2.33 -17.79
C ASP A 103 -18.97 1.60 -17.89
N SER A 104 -18.84 0.68 -18.85
CA SER A 104 -17.61 -0.07 -19.13
C SER A 104 -16.44 0.80 -19.57
N SER A 105 -16.68 2.05 -20.00
CA SER A 105 -15.64 3.00 -20.38
C SER A 105 -15.03 3.75 -19.18
N THR A 106 -15.66 3.65 -18.01
CA THR A 106 -15.14 4.23 -16.76
C THR A 106 -13.84 3.54 -16.38
N VAL A 107 -12.74 4.30 -16.39
CA VAL A 107 -11.45 3.85 -15.85
C VAL A 107 -11.52 3.90 -14.33
N ALA A 108 -11.81 2.77 -13.70
CA ALA A 108 -11.80 2.63 -12.25
C ALA A 108 -11.40 1.21 -11.85
N GLY A 109 -10.81 1.07 -10.68
CA GLY A 109 -10.42 -0.23 -10.16
C GLY A 109 -9.65 -0.17 -8.86
N ALA A 110 -9.13 -1.33 -8.49
CA ALA A 110 -8.35 -1.54 -7.30
C ALA A 110 -6.92 -1.89 -7.69
N GLU A 111 -5.98 -1.09 -7.20
CA GLU A 111 -4.60 -1.54 -7.06
C GLU A 111 -4.47 -2.22 -5.70
N TRP A 112 -3.90 -3.40 -5.64
CA TRP A 112 -3.79 -4.17 -4.41
C TRP A 112 -2.43 -4.84 -4.26
N TRP A 113 -2.03 -5.05 -3.02
CA TRP A 113 -0.83 -5.81 -2.68
C TRP A 113 -0.94 -6.37 -1.28
N VAL A 114 0.04 -7.19 -0.92
CA VAL A 114 0.17 -7.78 0.40
C VAL A 114 1.44 -7.25 1.02
N GLN A 115 1.40 -7.06 2.33
CA GLN A 115 2.59 -6.77 3.10
C GLN A 115 2.68 -7.71 4.29
N ILE A 116 3.83 -8.39 4.37
CA ILE A 116 4.13 -9.35 5.43
C ILE A 116 5.32 -8.84 6.26
N ARG A 117 5.16 -8.85 7.58
CA ARG A 117 6.23 -8.56 8.55
C ARG A 117 6.23 -9.61 9.66
N PRO A 118 7.37 -10.25 9.98
CA PRO A 118 8.62 -10.25 9.22
C PRO A 118 8.38 -10.88 7.84
N SER A 119 9.19 -10.48 6.87
CA SER A 119 9.11 -11.02 5.51
C SER A 119 9.42 -12.52 5.50
N PRO A 120 8.72 -13.34 4.70
CA PRO A 120 9.09 -14.75 4.53
C PRO A 120 10.57 -14.92 4.19
N GLU A 121 11.26 -15.78 4.93
CA GLU A 121 12.69 -16.06 4.68
C GLU A 121 12.90 -16.52 3.24
N HIS A 122 14.00 -16.04 2.63
CA HIS A 122 14.47 -16.37 1.27
C HIS A 122 13.54 -16.04 0.10
N THR A 123 12.26 -15.78 0.33
CA THR A 123 11.25 -15.70 -0.72
C THR A 123 10.44 -14.41 -0.66
N GLY A 124 10.29 -13.82 0.52
CA GLY A 124 9.59 -12.57 0.71
C GLY A 124 10.42 -11.38 0.23
N ARG A 125 9.72 -10.36 -0.29
CA ARG A 125 10.32 -9.19 -0.93
C ARG A 125 11.40 -8.51 -0.10
N TYR A 126 11.12 -8.25 1.17
CA TYR A 126 12.01 -7.49 2.04
C TYR A 126 13.21 -8.33 2.51
N ALA A 127 13.00 -9.64 2.71
CA ALA A 127 14.09 -10.56 3.01
C ALA A 127 15.09 -10.64 1.85
N MET A 128 14.62 -10.63 0.60
CA MET A 128 15.48 -10.63 -0.60
C MET A 128 16.25 -9.31 -0.78
N GLN A 129 15.76 -8.21 -0.20
CA GLN A 129 16.42 -6.90 -0.20
C GLN A 129 17.36 -6.70 1.00
N GLY A 130 17.55 -7.72 1.84
CA GLY A 130 18.40 -7.62 3.03
C GLY A 130 17.86 -6.70 4.12
N MET A 131 16.58 -6.31 4.04
CA MET A 131 15.94 -5.51 5.08
C MET A 131 15.65 -6.38 6.29
N THR A 132 15.96 -5.86 7.48
CA THR A 132 15.81 -6.61 8.74
C THR A 132 14.35 -6.67 9.20
N GLU A 133 14.04 -7.70 9.98
CA GLU A 133 12.71 -7.98 10.54
C GLU A 133 12.17 -6.88 11.47
N GLU A 134 13.04 -5.98 11.94
CA GLU A 134 12.72 -4.94 12.92
C GLU A 134 12.31 -3.61 12.28
N THR A 135 12.37 -3.50 10.95
CA THR A 135 12.01 -2.25 10.28
C THR A 135 10.49 -2.18 10.06
N GLY A 136 9.87 -1.19 10.70
CA GLY A 136 8.49 -0.80 10.41
C GLY A 136 8.33 -0.35 8.96
N ILE A 137 7.10 0.01 8.58
CA ILE A 137 6.90 0.69 7.30
C ILE A 137 7.22 2.15 7.52
N THR A 138 8.14 2.69 6.73
CA THR A 138 8.51 4.11 6.77
C THR A 138 7.36 4.98 6.29
N PHE A 139 7.40 6.27 6.62
CA PHE A 139 6.37 7.20 6.18
C PHE A 139 6.42 7.42 4.68
N HIS A 140 5.28 7.31 4.02
CA HIS A 140 5.16 7.51 2.58
C HIS A 140 3.76 7.99 2.21
N TRP A 141 3.63 8.46 0.98
CA TRP A 141 2.36 8.64 0.30
C TRP A 141 2.22 7.56 -0.77
N ASP A 142 1.04 6.94 -0.80
CA ASP A 142 0.64 6.10 -1.93
C ASP A 142 0.48 6.96 -3.16
N LYS A 143 1.08 6.54 -4.26
CA LYS A 143 1.11 7.29 -5.50
C LYS A 143 1.40 6.37 -6.66
N ASP A 144 1.14 6.85 -7.85
CA ASP A 144 1.70 6.24 -9.05
C ASP A 144 3.24 6.44 -9.06
N GLU A 145 3.96 5.40 -8.65
CA GLU A 145 5.42 5.42 -8.55
C GLU A 145 6.09 5.59 -9.91
N ASP A 146 5.56 4.94 -10.94
CA ASP A 146 6.17 4.97 -12.26
C ASP A 146 5.92 6.32 -12.94
N LEU A 147 4.73 6.89 -12.82
CA LEU A 147 4.47 8.26 -13.29
C LEU A 147 5.36 9.27 -12.56
N ARG A 148 5.54 9.13 -11.24
CA ARG A 148 6.43 10.01 -10.47
C ARG A 148 7.85 10.00 -11.06
N ILE A 149 8.38 8.82 -11.35
CA ILE A 149 9.73 8.66 -11.94
C ILE A 149 9.77 9.26 -13.35
N LEU A 150 8.79 8.94 -14.20
CA LEU A 150 8.70 9.44 -15.58
C LEU A 150 8.63 10.97 -15.65
N CYS A 151 8.03 11.62 -14.65
CA CYS A 151 7.89 13.07 -14.55
C CYS A 151 8.96 13.73 -13.65
N GLY A 152 10.13 13.11 -13.48
CA GLY A 152 11.29 13.71 -12.80
C GLY A 152 11.16 13.85 -11.27
N GLY A 153 10.30 13.04 -10.64
CA GLY A 153 10.24 12.87 -9.18
C GLY A 153 9.22 13.74 -8.44
N ASN A 154 8.63 14.75 -9.08
CA ASN A 154 7.80 15.77 -8.43
C ASN A 154 6.30 15.64 -8.69
N THR A 155 5.88 14.66 -9.50
CA THR A 155 4.47 14.42 -9.80
C THR A 155 3.91 13.35 -8.88
N TYR A 156 2.84 13.68 -8.16
CA TYR A 156 2.18 12.83 -7.16
C TYR A 156 0.69 12.70 -7.50
N ILE A 157 0.36 11.62 -8.19
CA ILE A 157 -1.02 11.23 -8.44
C ILE A 157 -1.39 10.13 -7.46
N HIS A 158 -2.40 10.39 -6.65
CA HIS A 158 -2.77 9.56 -5.50
C HIS A 158 -4.04 8.77 -5.79
N PRO A 159 -4.22 7.61 -5.13
CA PRO A 159 -5.51 6.96 -5.10
C PRO A 159 -6.53 7.85 -4.40
N HIS A 160 -7.81 7.62 -4.68
CA HIS A 160 -8.89 8.30 -3.96
C HIS A 160 -8.95 7.84 -2.51
N LEU A 161 -8.79 6.54 -2.28
CA LEU A 161 -8.68 5.95 -0.95
C LEU A 161 -7.53 4.97 -0.90
N SER A 162 -6.86 4.95 0.25
CA SER A 162 -5.95 3.88 0.63
C SER A 162 -6.56 3.09 1.78
N THR A 163 -6.30 1.78 1.81
CA THR A 163 -6.89 0.89 2.81
C THR A 163 -5.90 -0.13 3.35
N VAL A 164 -6.16 -0.58 4.58
CA VAL A 164 -5.42 -1.64 5.27
C VAL A 164 -6.42 -2.63 5.85
N THR A 165 -6.41 -3.85 5.36
CA THR A 165 -7.16 -4.97 5.94
C THR A 165 -6.20 -5.90 6.68
N TYR A 166 -6.36 -6.06 7.98
CA TYR A 166 -5.51 -6.93 8.79
C TYR A 166 -6.02 -8.36 8.71
N LEU A 167 -5.18 -9.29 8.24
CA LEU A 167 -5.49 -10.72 8.21
C LEU A 167 -5.00 -11.44 9.48
N THR A 168 -4.15 -10.78 10.26
CA THR A 168 -3.64 -11.24 11.57
C THR A 168 -3.66 -10.11 12.60
N ASP A 169 -3.48 -10.45 13.88
CA ASP A 169 -3.57 -9.55 15.03
C ASP A 169 -2.20 -8.98 15.50
N LEU A 170 -1.16 -9.08 14.67
CA LEU A 170 0.23 -8.90 15.10
C LEU A 170 0.90 -7.66 14.50
N GLY A 171 1.95 -7.19 15.17
CA GLY A 171 2.86 -6.13 14.73
C GLY A 171 2.39 -4.69 14.96
N ALA A 172 3.10 -3.77 14.30
CA ALA A 172 2.90 -2.33 14.46
C ALA A 172 1.55 -1.85 13.93
N PRO A 173 0.97 -0.81 14.55
CA PRO A 173 -0.25 -0.19 14.08
C PRO A 173 0.02 0.63 12.82
N THR A 174 -1.01 0.83 12.01
CA THR A 174 -0.95 1.82 10.94
C THR A 174 -1.19 3.21 11.54
N LEU A 175 -0.30 4.16 11.25
CA LEU A 175 -0.39 5.57 11.62
C LEU A 175 -0.59 6.40 10.36
N VAL A 176 -1.63 7.23 10.34
CA VAL A 176 -1.99 8.13 9.23
C VAL A 176 -2.04 9.56 9.76
N THR A 177 -1.50 10.52 9.02
CA THR A 177 -1.61 11.96 9.32
C THR A 177 -2.30 12.69 8.18
N ASP A 178 -2.94 13.82 8.45
CA ASP A 178 -3.53 14.70 7.43
C ASP A 178 -2.48 15.55 6.66
N THR A 179 -1.20 15.20 6.78
CA THR A 179 -0.10 15.76 5.96
C THR A 179 -0.22 15.25 4.53
N ARG A 180 -0.22 16.17 3.56
CA ARG A 180 -0.38 15.89 2.13
C ARG A 180 0.83 16.41 1.34
N ILE A 181 0.84 16.12 0.06
CA ILE A 181 1.80 16.65 -0.91
C ILE A 181 1.06 17.21 -2.13
N HIS A 182 1.55 18.31 -2.68
CA HIS A 182 0.95 18.95 -3.85
C HIS A 182 1.28 18.15 -5.11
N SER A 183 0.25 17.72 -5.84
CA SER A 183 0.36 16.74 -6.94
C SER A 183 1.31 17.11 -8.07
N LEU A 184 1.55 18.40 -8.33
CA LEU A 184 2.37 18.84 -9.46
C LEU A 184 3.69 19.49 -9.07
N SER A 185 3.86 19.85 -7.80
CA SER A 185 5.09 20.53 -7.34
C SER A 185 5.90 19.70 -6.36
N GLY A 186 5.32 18.66 -5.75
CA GLY A 186 5.98 17.90 -4.70
C GLY A 186 6.15 18.66 -3.38
N GLU A 187 5.53 19.84 -3.25
CA GLU A 187 5.58 20.64 -2.02
C GLU A 187 4.66 20.05 -0.94
N TRP A 188 5.14 20.01 0.29
CA TRP A 188 4.36 19.49 1.41
C TRP A 188 3.22 20.45 1.77
N ILE A 189 2.05 19.87 2.03
CA ILE A 189 0.86 20.58 2.47
C ILE A 189 0.57 20.14 3.90
N LEU A 190 0.90 21.01 4.86
CA LEU A 190 0.65 20.76 6.28
C LEU A 190 -0.73 21.25 6.70
N PRO A 191 -1.37 20.59 7.68
CA PRO A 191 -2.60 21.09 8.29
C PRO A 191 -2.36 22.43 9.00
N ASN A 192 -3.24 23.41 8.78
CA ASN A 192 -3.00 24.79 9.21
C ASN A 192 -2.90 24.96 10.75
N ASN A 193 -3.85 24.41 11.51
CA ASN A 193 -4.01 24.77 12.93
C ASN A 193 -4.08 23.58 13.89
N THR A 194 -4.76 22.50 13.50
CA THR A 194 -4.95 21.33 14.35
C THR A 194 -4.60 20.08 13.56
N PRO A 195 -3.31 19.75 13.46
CA PRO A 195 -2.89 18.50 12.86
C PRO A 195 -3.63 17.34 13.50
N THR A 196 -3.99 16.36 12.69
CA THR A 196 -4.70 15.18 13.16
C THR A 196 -3.98 13.93 12.71
N SER A 197 -3.96 12.92 13.58
CA SER A 197 -3.44 11.62 13.21
C SER A 197 -4.37 10.52 13.68
N TRP A 198 -4.33 9.39 12.99
CA TRP A 198 -5.15 8.23 13.27
C TRP A 198 -4.26 7.01 13.38
N ILE A 199 -4.50 6.22 14.42
CA ILE A 199 -3.78 4.99 14.70
C ILE A 199 -4.79 3.84 14.64
N SER A 200 -4.50 2.85 13.83
CA SER A 200 -5.27 1.61 13.77
C SER A 200 -4.39 0.45 14.20
N TRP A 201 -4.68 -0.13 15.36
CA TRP A 201 -4.00 -1.35 15.80
C TRP A 201 -4.45 -2.57 14.98
N PRO A 202 -3.55 -3.52 14.69
CA PRO A 202 -3.90 -4.76 14.00
C PRO A 202 -4.92 -5.54 14.81
N ARG A 203 -5.99 -5.93 14.14
CA ARG A 203 -6.97 -6.91 14.62
C ARG A 203 -7.48 -7.64 13.39
N ARG A 204 -7.43 -8.95 13.38
CA ARG A 204 -7.86 -9.80 12.27
C ARG A 204 -9.30 -9.45 11.87
N GLY A 205 -9.49 -9.25 10.57
CA GLY A 205 -10.75 -8.80 10.00
C GLY A 205 -11.07 -7.33 10.29
N LYS A 206 -10.14 -6.52 10.80
CA LYS A 206 -10.29 -5.08 10.83
C LYS A 206 -9.86 -4.50 9.49
N HIS A 207 -10.68 -3.60 8.98
CA HIS A 207 -10.43 -2.84 7.76
C HIS A 207 -10.35 -1.36 8.12
N PHE A 208 -9.29 -0.69 7.71
CA PHE A 208 -9.05 0.72 7.95
C PHE A 208 -8.88 1.43 6.60
N SER A 209 -9.68 2.46 6.34
CA SER A 209 -9.65 3.25 5.12
C SER A 209 -9.39 4.71 5.43
N PHE A 210 -8.67 5.42 4.55
CA PHE A 210 -8.36 6.83 4.67
C PHE A 210 -8.16 7.46 3.28
N ASP A 211 -8.15 8.80 3.22
CA ASP A 211 -7.85 9.54 1.99
C ASP A 211 -6.47 9.15 1.44
N GLY A 212 -6.40 8.72 0.18
CA GLY A 212 -5.15 8.22 -0.42
C GLY A 212 -4.01 9.23 -0.52
N ARG A 213 -4.30 10.52 -0.28
CA ARG A 213 -3.31 11.61 -0.25
C ARG A 213 -2.62 11.76 1.11
N TYR A 214 -3.06 11.03 2.14
CA TYR A 214 -2.55 11.19 3.50
C TYR A 214 -1.23 10.44 3.72
N LEU A 215 -0.30 11.10 4.41
CA LEU A 215 0.98 10.54 4.79
C LEU A 215 0.77 9.44 5.84
N HIS A 216 1.40 8.28 5.67
CA HIS A 216 1.17 7.17 6.58
C HIS A 216 2.35 6.19 6.67
N ALA A 217 2.33 5.37 7.72
CA ALA A 217 3.38 4.42 8.09
C ALA A 217 2.81 3.26 8.93
N ALA A 218 3.67 2.29 9.27
CA ALA A 218 3.45 1.40 10.42
C ALA A 218 4.71 1.36 11.30
N PRO A 219 4.87 2.36 12.18
CA PRO A 219 6.09 2.54 12.97
C PRO A 219 6.18 1.53 14.13
N MET A 220 7.30 0.82 14.20
CA MET A 220 7.57 -0.17 15.25
C MET A 220 7.73 0.47 16.63
N GLU A 221 8.16 1.73 16.69
CA GLU A 221 8.36 2.50 17.92
C GLU A 221 7.07 2.76 18.69
N LEU A 222 5.90 2.58 18.06
CA LEU A 222 4.62 2.63 18.76
C LEU A 222 4.33 1.34 19.54
N MET A 223 4.99 0.23 19.22
CA MET A 223 4.83 -1.01 19.96
C MET A 223 5.49 -0.93 21.34
N PRO A 224 4.90 -1.55 22.38
CA PRO A 224 5.58 -1.79 23.64
C PRO A 224 6.93 -2.50 23.43
N PRO A 225 7.99 -2.11 24.16
CA PRO A 225 9.29 -2.79 24.07
C PRO A 225 9.18 -4.30 24.36
N GLY A 226 9.86 -5.13 23.57
CA GLY A 226 9.87 -6.60 23.75
C GLY A 226 8.65 -7.34 23.19
N LEU A 227 7.59 -6.60 22.83
CA LEU A 227 6.35 -7.21 22.35
C LEU A 227 6.51 -7.82 20.95
N TRP A 228 7.29 -7.19 20.08
CA TRP A 228 7.53 -7.71 18.74
C TRP A 228 8.15 -9.10 18.82
N GLU A 229 9.24 -9.23 19.58
CA GLU A 229 9.96 -10.47 19.81
C GLU A 229 9.06 -11.53 20.46
N GLN A 230 8.17 -11.11 21.37
CA GLN A 230 7.16 -11.99 21.96
C GLN A 230 6.16 -12.49 20.90
N GLN A 231 5.69 -11.63 19.99
CA GLN A 231 4.73 -11.99 18.95
C GLN A 231 5.32 -12.94 17.90
N LEU A 232 6.64 -12.91 17.69
CA LEU A 232 7.35 -13.85 16.81
C LEU A 232 7.51 -15.25 17.41
N GLN A 233 7.31 -15.41 18.71
CA GLN A 233 7.38 -16.73 19.35
C GLN A 233 6.13 -17.56 19.01
N HIS A 234 6.30 -18.61 18.22
CA HIS A 234 5.24 -19.56 17.90
C HIS A 234 5.49 -20.94 18.52
N SER A 235 4.41 -21.61 18.93
CA SER A 235 4.45 -22.90 19.62
C SER A 235 4.92 -24.08 18.76
N ASN A 236 4.86 -23.96 17.42
CA ASN A 236 5.26 -25.02 16.49
C ASN A 236 5.99 -24.45 15.26
N PRO A 237 7.32 -24.27 15.33
CA PRO A 237 8.14 -23.75 14.22
C PRO A 237 8.07 -24.60 12.94
N ASP A 238 7.84 -25.90 13.07
CA ASP A 238 7.88 -26.82 11.92
C ASP A 238 6.60 -26.75 11.07
N SER A 239 5.54 -26.09 11.57
CA SER A 239 4.29 -25.91 10.85
C SER A 239 4.29 -24.60 10.06
N LYS A 240 4.36 -24.67 8.73
CA LYS A 240 4.28 -23.48 7.85
C LYS A 240 3.02 -22.64 8.09
N ALA A 241 1.88 -23.28 8.35
CA ALA A 241 0.65 -22.58 8.70
C ALA A 241 0.78 -21.82 10.03
N SER A 242 1.40 -22.45 11.04
CA SER A 242 1.68 -21.78 12.32
C SER A 242 2.61 -20.57 12.11
N VAL A 243 3.68 -20.72 11.33
CA VAL A 243 4.62 -19.64 11.02
C VAL A 243 3.91 -18.46 10.35
N ARG A 244 3.07 -18.72 9.33
CA ARG A 244 2.28 -17.67 8.64
C ARG A 244 1.37 -16.88 9.57
N ARG A 245 0.69 -17.57 10.49
CA ARG A 245 -0.21 -16.94 11.47
C ARG A 245 0.53 -16.04 12.47
N HIS A 246 1.84 -16.23 12.63
CA HIS A 246 2.70 -15.44 13.53
C HIS A 246 3.44 -14.30 12.81
N ARG A 247 2.84 -13.78 11.74
CA ARG A 247 3.30 -12.58 11.04
C ARG A 247 2.22 -11.53 11.07
N ARG A 248 2.60 -10.26 11.01
CA ARG A 248 1.70 -9.17 10.61
C ARG A 248 1.45 -9.30 9.11
N VAL A 249 0.22 -9.64 8.75
CA VAL A 249 -0.20 -9.77 7.35
C VAL A 249 -1.32 -8.77 7.10
N THR A 250 -1.05 -7.85 6.18
CA THR A 250 -2.02 -6.86 5.72
C THR A 250 -2.28 -7.02 4.24
N PHE A 251 -3.56 -7.00 3.88
CA PHE A 251 -4.03 -6.88 2.51
C PHE A 251 -4.40 -5.42 2.25
N LEU A 252 -3.68 -4.78 1.34
CA LEU A 252 -3.79 -3.36 1.06
C LEU A 252 -4.46 -3.15 -0.29
N VAL A 253 -5.34 -2.16 -0.35
CA VAL A 253 -6.05 -1.78 -1.57
C VAL A 253 -6.12 -0.27 -1.67
N ASN A 254 -5.62 0.22 -2.80
CA ASN A 254 -5.79 1.58 -3.29
C ASN A 254 -6.96 1.62 -4.28
N VAL A 255 -7.92 2.50 -4.01
CA VAL A 255 -9.10 2.72 -4.85
C VAL A 255 -8.81 3.86 -5.82
N TRP A 256 -8.83 3.55 -7.11
CA TRP A 256 -8.54 4.51 -8.17
C TRP A 256 -9.80 4.78 -9.00
N LEU A 257 -10.13 6.06 -9.15
CA LEU A 257 -11.23 6.53 -10.01
C LEU A 257 -10.65 7.46 -11.08
N HIS A 258 -11.14 7.30 -12.31
CA HIS A 258 -10.73 8.10 -13.48
C HIS A 258 -9.24 7.99 -13.80
N TYR A 259 -8.57 6.94 -13.32
CA TYR A 259 -7.14 6.74 -13.43
C TYR A 259 -6.78 5.27 -13.21
N LYS A 260 -5.79 4.78 -13.95
CA LYS A 260 -5.11 3.51 -13.68
C LYS A 260 -3.62 3.83 -13.54
N PRO A 261 -2.96 3.42 -12.45
CA PRO A 261 -1.52 3.62 -12.30
C PRO A 261 -0.70 2.99 -13.44
N PHE A 262 0.38 3.66 -13.82
CA PHE A 262 1.30 3.21 -14.86
C PHE A 262 1.98 1.91 -14.45
N TYR A 263 2.12 0.99 -15.41
CA TYR A 263 2.77 -0.33 -15.24
C TYR A 263 2.27 -1.21 -14.09
N VAL A 264 1.10 -0.89 -13.52
CA VAL A 264 0.42 -1.78 -12.58
C VAL A 264 -0.50 -2.71 -13.36
N ASP A 265 -0.07 -3.95 -13.51
CA ASP A 265 -0.77 -4.98 -14.25
C ASP A 265 -1.43 -6.01 -13.33
N ARG A 266 -2.25 -6.86 -13.92
CA ARG A 266 -2.93 -7.93 -13.21
C ARG A 266 -1.92 -8.97 -12.70
N PHE A 267 -2.28 -9.68 -11.63
CA PHE A 267 -1.44 -10.75 -11.08
C PHE A 267 -1.13 -11.82 -12.15
N PRO A 268 0.16 -12.18 -12.37
CA PRO A 268 0.57 -12.94 -13.55
C PRO A 268 0.37 -14.46 -13.44
N MET A 269 0.17 -15.02 -12.25
CA MET A 269 0.18 -16.47 -12.01
C MET A 269 -1.07 -16.95 -11.24
N PRO A 270 -2.28 -16.66 -11.74
CA PRO A 270 -3.53 -16.93 -11.03
C PRO A 270 -3.73 -18.40 -10.67
N GLU A 271 -3.14 -19.33 -11.44
CA GLU A 271 -3.21 -20.78 -11.22
C GLU A 271 -2.47 -21.27 -9.97
N LYS A 272 -1.63 -20.43 -9.34
CA LYS A 272 -0.98 -20.73 -8.05
C LYS A 272 -1.80 -20.31 -6.85
N MET A 273 -2.85 -19.53 -7.06
CA MET A 273 -3.65 -18.93 -5.99
C MET A 273 -4.81 -19.85 -5.60
N SER A 274 -5.19 -19.80 -4.33
CA SER A 274 -6.37 -20.50 -3.84
C SER A 274 -7.66 -19.98 -4.52
N GLY A 275 -8.61 -20.90 -4.74
CA GLY A 275 -9.88 -20.56 -5.40
C GLY A 275 -9.76 -20.20 -6.89
N TYR A 276 -8.62 -20.49 -7.54
CA TYR A 276 -8.48 -20.33 -8.99
C TYR A 276 -9.59 -21.11 -9.72
N GLN A 277 -10.36 -20.40 -10.55
CA GLN A 277 -11.53 -20.92 -11.28
C GLN A 277 -12.69 -21.44 -10.42
N ASP A 278 -12.63 -21.32 -9.08
CA ASP A 278 -13.78 -21.62 -8.25
C ASP A 278 -14.90 -20.59 -8.50
N THR A 279 -16.14 -21.08 -8.56
CA THR A 279 -17.33 -20.25 -8.67
C THR A 279 -17.72 -19.61 -7.33
N ASN A 280 -17.32 -20.21 -6.20
CA ASN A 280 -17.62 -19.74 -4.84
C ASN A 280 -16.36 -19.16 -4.18
N LYS A 281 -15.77 -18.14 -4.81
CA LYS A 281 -14.55 -17.51 -4.27
C LYS A 281 -14.83 -16.91 -2.90
N ILE A 282 -13.84 -17.05 -2.02
CA ILE A 282 -13.85 -16.41 -0.72
C ILE A 282 -13.61 -14.91 -0.93
N GLY A 283 -14.52 -14.09 -0.41
CA GLY A 283 -14.47 -12.64 -0.45
C GLY A 283 -14.58 -12.03 0.95
N LEU A 284 -14.57 -10.71 1.00
CA LEU A 284 -14.81 -9.93 2.21
C LEU A 284 -16.28 -9.56 2.33
N THR A 285 -16.79 -9.63 3.56
CA THR A 285 -18.10 -9.09 3.92
C THR A 285 -17.96 -8.02 4.98
N PHE A 286 -18.36 -6.79 4.63
CA PHE A 286 -18.19 -5.64 5.52
C PHE A 286 -19.35 -5.50 6.49
N GLY A 287 -19.02 -5.27 7.76
CA GLY A 287 -20.01 -4.98 8.80
C GLY A 287 -20.56 -3.57 8.66
N SER A 288 -21.79 -3.37 9.14
CA SER A 288 -22.49 -2.08 9.07
C SER A 288 -22.08 -1.09 10.18
N SER A 289 -21.44 -1.56 11.26
CA SER A 289 -21.03 -0.70 12.36
C SER A 289 -19.56 -0.32 12.21
N PRO A 290 -19.21 0.98 12.24
CA PRO A 290 -17.82 1.37 12.38
C PRO A 290 -17.28 0.91 13.73
N ASP A 291 -15.98 0.64 13.78
CA ASP A 291 -15.29 0.43 15.05
C ASP A 291 -15.29 1.73 15.86
N PRO A 292 -15.48 1.67 17.19
CA PRO A 292 -15.39 2.85 18.04
C PRO A 292 -13.99 3.47 17.93
N VAL A 293 -13.94 4.77 17.70
CA VAL A 293 -12.69 5.55 17.68
C VAL A 293 -12.55 6.27 19.01
N SER A 294 -11.52 5.92 19.78
CA SER A 294 -11.12 6.71 20.94
C SER A 294 -10.47 8.02 20.47
N ILE A 295 -10.72 9.13 21.14
CA ILE A 295 -10.09 10.42 20.82
C ILE A 295 -9.20 10.84 21.98
N ILE A 296 -7.90 11.00 21.70
CA ILE A 296 -6.93 11.60 22.61
C ILE A 296 -6.60 12.99 22.07
N THR A 297 -6.81 14.00 22.90
CA THR A 297 -6.45 15.39 22.63
C THR A 297 -5.23 15.72 23.46
N ASP A 298 -4.23 16.39 22.87
CA ASP A 298 -2.96 16.67 23.56
C ASP A 298 -3.16 17.45 24.88
N ASN A 299 -4.09 18.40 24.93
CA ASN A 299 -4.47 19.11 26.17
C ASN A 299 -4.93 18.22 27.35
N LYS A 300 -5.31 16.96 27.12
CA LYS A 300 -5.70 16.00 28.19
C LYS A 300 -4.52 15.18 28.70
N VAL A 301 -3.44 15.09 27.93
CA VAL A 301 -2.21 14.43 28.35
C VAL A 301 -1.31 15.53 28.91
N ALA A 302 -0.83 15.38 30.15
CA ALA A 302 0.13 16.34 30.67
C ALA A 302 1.33 16.40 29.71
N LYS A 303 1.76 17.59 29.25
CA LYS A 303 2.89 17.77 28.32
C LYS A 303 4.16 16.98 28.71
N ALA A 304 4.32 16.64 29.99
CA ALA A 304 5.40 15.80 30.50
C ALA A 304 5.37 14.33 30.03
N ASN A 305 4.28 13.85 29.42
CA ASN A 305 4.08 12.47 29.00
C ASN A 305 4.07 12.31 27.47
N VAL A 306 4.61 13.29 26.75
CA VAL A 306 4.71 13.31 25.28
C VAL A 306 6.16 13.06 24.89
N THR A 307 6.37 12.11 23.99
CA THR A 307 7.69 11.76 23.44
C THR A 307 7.75 12.23 22.00
N ARG A 308 8.75 13.05 21.67
CA ARG A 308 9.02 13.40 20.27
C ARG A 308 9.72 12.23 19.57
N LEU A 309 9.02 11.60 18.64
CA LEU A 309 9.56 10.57 17.77
C LEU A 309 9.91 11.15 16.41
N THR A 310 10.91 10.58 15.75
CA THR A 310 11.40 11.02 14.44
C THR A 310 11.54 9.80 13.56
N TRP A 311 10.97 9.87 12.36
CA TRP A 311 11.03 8.79 11.37
C TRP A 311 11.51 9.32 10.04
N SER A 312 12.23 8.49 9.30
CA SER A 312 12.52 8.75 7.89
C SER A 312 11.25 8.59 7.05
N MET A 313 11.16 9.42 6.02
CA MET A 313 10.16 9.29 4.97
C MET A 313 10.78 8.56 3.78
N GLY A 314 10.17 7.44 3.37
CA GLY A 314 10.58 6.69 2.19
C GLY A 314 10.27 7.52 0.94
N GLY A 315 11.30 8.12 0.32
CA GLY A 315 11.10 8.95 -0.86
C GLY A 315 12.09 10.08 -1.10
N GLY A 316 13.05 10.31 -0.19
CA GLY A 316 14.10 11.31 -0.37
C GLY A 316 14.86 11.12 -1.69
N SER A 317 15.23 12.24 -2.32
CA SER A 317 16.10 12.23 -3.49
C SER A 317 17.53 11.88 -3.10
N ASP A 318 18.41 11.73 -4.09
CA ASP A 318 19.84 11.49 -3.85
C ASP A 318 20.51 12.62 -3.04
N ASP A 319 19.90 13.81 -3.01
CA ASP A 319 20.46 15.00 -2.37
C ASP A 319 19.95 15.24 -0.93
N TYR A 320 18.80 14.67 -0.56
CA TYR A 320 18.13 14.96 0.73
C TYR A 320 17.52 13.73 1.40
N GLU A 321 17.57 13.72 2.73
CA GLU A 321 16.74 12.87 3.57
C GLU A 321 15.52 13.67 4.06
N GLU A 322 14.37 13.02 4.05
CA GLU A 322 13.11 13.59 4.53
C GLU A 322 12.73 12.92 5.84
N PHE A 323 12.31 13.72 6.82
CA PHE A 323 11.93 13.25 8.15
C PHE A 323 10.56 13.80 8.54
N ILE A 324 9.85 13.01 9.34
CA ILE A 324 8.68 13.47 10.09
C ILE A 324 8.96 13.35 11.58
N HIS A 325 8.66 14.42 12.31
CA HIS A 325 8.74 14.50 13.75
C HIS A 325 7.33 14.61 14.31
N MET A 326 6.99 13.77 15.28
CA MET A 326 5.70 13.84 15.94
C MET A 326 5.80 13.77 17.45
N ASP A 327 5.00 14.57 18.11
CA ASP A 327 4.79 14.56 19.55
C ASP A 327 3.78 13.46 19.91
N ILE A 328 4.25 12.34 20.46
CA ILE A 328 3.44 11.13 20.65
C ILE A 328 3.20 10.87 22.15
N PRO A 329 1.93 10.80 22.61
CA PRO A 329 1.61 10.37 23.97
C PRO A 329 1.68 8.84 24.09
N LEU A 330 2.91 8.30 23.97
CA LEU A 330 3.16 6.87 23.79
C LEU A 330 2.48 5.97 24.84
N PRO A 331 2.52 6.28 26.16
CA PRO A 331 1.84 5.45 27.15
C PRO A 331 0.32 5.33 26.93
N ALA A 332 -0.34 6.43 26.55
CA ALA A 332 -1.79 6.44 26.34
C ALA A 332 -2.18 5.69 25.04
N ILE A 333 -1.33 5.75 24.01
CA ILE A 333 -1.49 4.98 22.78
C ILE A 333 -1.34 3.47 23.05
N GLN A 334 -0.33 3.10 23.84
CA GLN A 334 -0.06 1.70 24.18
C GLN A 334 -1.13 1.10 25.09
N GLU A 335 -1.69 1.87 26.04
CA GLU A 335 -2.85 1.44 26.84
C GLU A 335 -4.05 1.08 25.95
N LYS A 336 -4.28 1.86 24.89
CA LYS A 336 -5.38 1.64 23.94
C LYS A 336 -5.18 0.46 22.99
N ARG A 337 -3.98 -0.12 22.93
CA ARG A 337 -3.68 -1.29 22.10
C ARG A 337 -4.49 -2.51 22.50
N GLU A 338 -4.66 -2.76 23.80
CA GLU A 338 -5.32 -3.97 24.31
C GLU A 338 -6.77 -4.10 23.84
N GLU A 339 -7.39 -2.97 23.47
CA GLU A 339 -8.74 -2.90 22.91
C GLU A 339 -8.78 -3.26 21.41
N GLY A 340 -7.63 -3.41 20.73
CA GLY A 340 -7.53 -3.58 19.26
C GLY A 340 -8.11 -2.39 18.48
N GLY A 341 -8.36 -1.28 19.18
CA GLY A 341 -9.18 -0.17 18.74
C GLY A 341 -8.48 0.74 17.76
N SER A 342 -9.25 1.70 17.24
CA SER A 342 -8.71 2.83 16.49
C SER A 342 -8.70 4.06 17.37
N LEU A 343 -7.69 4.89 17.17
CA LEU A 343 -7.44 6.07 17.98
C LEU A 343 -7.24 7.28 17.06
N GLN A 344 -7.83 8.41 17.43
CA GLN A 344 -7.54 9.70 16.83
C GLN A 344 -6.73 10.55 17.81
N LEU A 345 -5.58 11.05 17.35
CA LEU A 345 -4.78 12.06 18.00
C LEU A 345 -5.12 13.43 17.42
N ARG A 346 -5.44 14.39 18.27
CA ARG A 346 -5.63 15.80 17.89
C ARG A 346 -4.59 16.65 18.56
N PHE A 347 -3.83 17.37 17.75
CA PHE A 347 -2.75 18.24 18.19
C PHE A 347 -3.27 19.68 18.28
N ASP A 348 -3.06 20.30 19.44
CA ASP A 348 -3.39 21.71 19.67
C ASP A 348 -2.25 22.65 19.23
N ASP A 349 -1.05 22.11 19.04
CA ASP A 349 0.13 22.81 18.53
C ASP A 349 0.47 22.31 17.11
N PRO A 350 0.47 23.20 16.09
CA PRO A 350 0.92 22.86 14.74
C PRO A 350 2.35 22.30 14.69
N GLN A 351 3.20 22.61 15.67
CA GLN A 351 4.58 22.11 15.77
C GLN A 351 4.67 20.68 16.34
N SER A 352 3.53 20.05 16.68
CA SER A 352 3.48 18.66 17.10
C SER A 352 3.61 17.68 15.93
N ILE A 353 3.41 18.12 14.69
CA ILE A 353 3.78 17.38 13.49
C ILE A 353 4.64 18.29 12.62
N LEU A 354 5.89 17.90 12.42
CA LEU A 354 6.83 18.64 11.58
C LEU A 354 7.40 17.71 10.53
N VAL A 355 7.63 18.26 9.35
CA VAL A 355 8.35 17.59 8.27
C VAL A 355 9.61 18.39 7.98
N GLU A 356 10.74 17.72 7.83
CA GLU A 356 12.07 18.33 7.66
C GLU A 356 12.78 17.71 6.46
N LYS A 357 13.34 18.55 5.58
CA LYS A 357 14.30 18.13 4.55
C LYS A 357 15.70 18.45 5.03
N LYS A 358 16.57 17.45 5.06
CA LYS A 358 17.96 17.59 5.46
C LYS A 358 18.87 17.15 4.32
N LEU A 359 19.88 17.96 3.99
CA LEU A 359 20.91 17.56 3.02
C LEU A 359 21.57 16.27 3.48
N ARG A 360 21.74 15.32 2.56
CA ARG A 360 22.52 14.11 2.84
C ARG A 360 23.96 14.50 3.13
N ASP A 361 24.49 13.95 4.22
CA ASP A 361 25.89 14.12 4.58
C ASP A 361 26.71 13.06 3.85
N ASP A 362 27.16 13.39 2.63
CA ASP A 362 27.96 12.52 1.76
C ASP A 362 29.25 12.01 2.45
N SER A 363 29.68 12.66 3.54
CA SER A 363 30.85 12.20 4.30
C SER A 363 30.62 10.88 5.05
N LYS A 364 29.36 10.42 5.17
CA LYS A 364 28.98 9.18 5.87
C LYS A 364 28.49 8.06 4.95
N SER A 365 28.43 8.28 3.63
CA SER A 365 27.82 7.34 2.68
C SER A 365 28.75 6.23 2.18
N ALA A 366 30.05 6.27 2.49
CA ALA A 366 31.03 5.29 2.02
C ALA A 366 30.73 3.83 2.45
N ASP A 367 29.86 3.62 3.45
CA ASP A 367 29.47 2.29 3.95
C ASP A 367 28.00 1.91 3.65
N ARG A 368 27.24 2.71 2.87
CA ARG A 368 25.77 2.57 2.71
C ARG A 368 25.26 2.37 1.27
N GLU A 369 26.06 1.79 0.37
CA GLU A 369 25.65 1.48 -1.03
C GLU A 369 24.49 0.45 -1.17
N CYS A 370 23.72 0.13 -0.12
CA CYS A 370 22.69 -0.91 -0.14
C CYS A 370 21.26 -0.45 0.26
N GLU A 371 21.05 0.82 0.64
CA GLU A 371 19.74 1.30 1.14
C GLU A 371 18.94 2.16 0.15
N THR A 372 19.43 2.39 -1.07
CA THR A 372 18.54 2.88 -2.12
C THR A 372 17.53 1.77 -2.40
N GLU A 373 16.24 2.03 -2.17
CA GLU A 373 15.20 1.16 -2.72
C GLU A 373 15.52 1.00 -4.20
N PRO A 374 15.82 -0.22 -4.69
CA PRO A 374 16.16 -0.37 -6.09
C PRO A 374 14.94 0.09 -6.87
N SER A 375 15.12 1.20 -7.59
CA SER A 375 14.19 1.68 -8.60
C SER A 375 13.69 0.47 -9.39
N SER A 376 12.37 0.34 -9.48
CA SER A 376 11.67 -0.74 -10.18
C SER A 376 12.52 -1.23 -11.35
N PRO A 377 13.01 -2.49 -11.36
CA PRO A 377 13.63 -3.01 -12.55
C PRO A 377 12.49 -3.06 -13.57
N THR A 378 12.45 -2.09 -14.48
CA THR A 378 11.67 -2.16 -15.72
C THR A 378 11.76 -3.59 -16.18
N ALA A 379 10.62 -4.29 -16.17
CA ALA A 379 10.53 -5.66 -16.61
C ALA A 379 11.14 -5.69 -18.01
N LYS A 380 12.38 -6.14 -18.13
CA LYS A 380 12.96 -6.46 -19.43
C LYS A 380 12.06 -7.55 -19.96
N ARG A 381 11.19 -7.17 -20.90
CA ARG A 381 10.31 -8.02 -21.68
C ARG A 381 11.03 -9.33 -21.97
N MET A 382 10.69 -10.39 -21.23
CA MET A 382 11.15 -11.74 -21.55
C MET A 382 10.58 -12.02 -22.94
N LYS A 383 11.44 -11.98 -23.96
CA LYS A 383 11.14 -12.62 -25.24
C LYS A 383 10.98 -14.09 -24.92
N THR A 384 9.75 -14.57 -24.98
CA THR A 384 9.46 -16.01 -25.03
C THR A 384 10.16 -16.56 -26.26
N ALA A 385 11.06 -17.50 -26.03
CA ALA A 385 11.64 -18.32 -27.08
C ALA A 385 10.61 -19.38 -27.45
N ASP A 386 9.77 -19.07 -28.43
CA ASP A 386 8.91 -20.02 -29.12
C ASP A 386 9.03 -19.69 -30.62
N ASP A 387 10.03 -20.27 -31.26
CA ASP A 387 10.14 -20.48 -32.71
C ASP A 387 11.04 -21.72 -32.88
N ASP A 388 10.54 -22.89 -32.47
CA ASP A 388 11.14 -24.19 -32.78
C ASP A 388 10.03 -25.21 -33.07
N GLU A 389 9.35 -25.01 -34.20
CA GLU A 389 8.65 -26.03 -35.00
C GLU A 389 8.84 -25.55 -36.45
N GLY A 390 9.38 -26.26 -37.43
CA GLY A 390 9.50 -27.68 -37.69
C GLY A 390 9.27 -27.81 -39.18
N ASP A 391 10.28 -28.21 -39.97
CA ASP A 391 10.07 -28.55 -41.38
C ASP A 391 10.93 -29.77 -41.73
N HIS A 392 10.29 -30.93 -41.59
CA HIS A 392 10.64 -32.14 -42.28
C HIS A 392 9.84 -32.16 -43.59
N ASP A 393 10.48 -31.97 -44.73
CA ASP A 393 9.93 -32.48 -45.98
C ASP A 393 11.02 -33.01 -46.94
N GLU A 394 10.57 -33.98 -47.72
CA GLU A 394 11.31 -35.04 -48.39
C GLU A 394 12.09 -34.57 -49.63
N GLY A 395 13.27 -35.14 -49.83
CA GLY A 395 14.08 -34.94 -51.04
C GLY A 395 14.74 -36.23 -51.53
N ARG A 396 13.94 -37.13 -52.12
CA ARG A 396 14.38 -38.37 -52.76
C ARG A 396 14.28 -38.22 -54.29
N GLN A 397 15.38 -37.94 -54.98
CA GLN A 397 15.58 -38.17 -56.42
C GLN A 397 17.04 -38.58 -56.62
N ILE A 398 17.37 -39.84 -56.95
CA ILE A 398 17.42 -40.43 -58.31
C ILE A 398 18.18 -39.54 -59.31
N SER A 399 19.50 -39.72 -59.38
CA SER A 399 20.26 -40.14 -60.57
C SER A 399 21.74 -40.20 -60.26
#